data_AF-A0A662G7I4-F1
#
_entry.id   AF-A0A662G7I4-F1
#
_cell.length_a   1.000
_cell.length_b   1.000
_cell.length_c   1.000
_cell.angle_alpha   90.00
_cell.angle_beta   90.00
_cell.angle_gamma   90.00
#
_symmetry.space_group_name_H-M   'P 1'
#
loop_
_entity.id
_entity.type
_entity.pdbx_description
1 polymer ?
#
loop_
_entity_poly.entity_id
_entity_poly.type
_entity_poly.pdbx_seq_one_letter_code
_entity_poly.pdbx_strand_id
1 'polypeptide(L)'
;MKIVEHSFAYNRVIGNIGKELVRTLLEACGYSVYPFGYESYFTHIKDLIHTGKIKKTPQLQRMPDLLVVDEELKDIDMVEVITRTQKNADDVDITKEKLTHLIKFWPKTILAVVLPRSKHVFYAEYIEKLKITNKDYVNFDISESPIECYFPRVAGSSVLKELQNLCKKIIFKLILTMEVYCY
;
A
#
# COMPACT_ATOMS: atom_id res chain seq x y z
N MET A 1 26.71 -4.71 -3.78
CA MET A 1 25.30 -5.09 -4.02
C MET A 1 24.77 -4.18 -5.12
N LYS A 2 24.48 -4.69 -6.32
CA LYS A 2 23.91 -3.86 -7.40
C LYS A 2 22.46 -3.56 -7.04
N ILE A 3 22.11 -2.29 -6.88
CA ILE A 3 20.72 -1.86 -6.77
C ILE A 3 20.12 -2.04 -8.17
N VAL A 4 19.23 -3.02 -8.32
CA VAL A 4 18.48 -3.19 -9.57
C VAL A 4 17.42 -2.11 -9.59
N GLU A 5 17.61 -1.09 -10.42
CA GLU A 5 16.63 -0.03 -10.60
C GLU A 5 15.53 -0.53 -11.55
N HIS A 6 14.33 -0.75 -11.02
CA HIS A 6 13.19 -1.19 -11.82
C HIS A 6 12.57 -0.02 -12.59
N SER A 7 12.05 -0.30 -13.78
CA SER A 7 11.35 0.70 -14.58
C SER A 7 10.08 1.20 -13.87
N PHE A 8 9.66 2.41 -14.21
CA PHE A 8 8.40 2.97 -13.72
C PHE A 8 7.19 2.05 -13.99
N ALA A 9 7.16 1.41 -15.17
CA ALA A 9 6.11 0.48 -15.54
C ALA A 9 6.05 -0.73 -14.60
N TYR A 10 7.21 -1.29 -14.22
CA TYR A 10 7.30 -2.39 -13.27
C TYR A 10 6.76 -1.97 -11.89
N ASN A 11 7.26 -0.86 -11.34
CA ASN A 11 6.83 -0.36 -10.03
C ASN A 11 5.32 -0.08 -9.98
N ARG A 12 4.76 0.44 -11.07
CA ARG A 12 3.32 0.64 -11.22
C ARG A 12 2.53 -0.67 -11.17
N VAL A 13 3.00 -1.72 -11.86
CA VAL A 13 2.35 -3.04 -11.82
C VAL A 13 2.40 -3.63 -10.42
N ILE A 14 3.55 -3.59 -9.74
CA ILE A 14 3.69 -4.09 -8.36
C ILE A 14 2.77 -3.33 -7.40
N GLY A 15 2.69 -2.00 -7.55
CA GLY A 15 1.76 -1.18 -6.78
C GLY A 15 0.30 -1.59 -7.00
N ASN A 16 -0.12 -1.77 -8.25
CA ASN A 16 -1.49 -2.18 -8.57
C ASN A 16 -1.83 -3.59 -8.06
N ILE A 17 -0.89 -4.53 -8.10
CA ILE A 17 -1.09 -5.86 -7.51
C ILE A 17 -1.32 -5.73 -5.99
N GLY A 18 -0.52 -4.90 -5.30
CA GLY A 18 -0.71 -4.65 -3.87
C GLY A 18 -2.10 -4.10 -3.54
N LYS A 19 -2.55 -3.08 -4.30
CA LYS A 19 -3.89 -2.49 -4.16
C LYS A 19 -5.00 -3.51 -4.36
N GLU A 20 -4.87 -4.34 -5.40
CA GLU A 20 -5.87 -5.35 -5.74
C GLU A 20 -5.95 -6.46 -4.68
N LEU A 21 -4.80 -6.87 -4.12
CA LEU A 21 -4.77 -7.84 -3.02
C LEU A 21 -5.49 -7.32 -1.78
N VAL A 22 -5.22 -6.07 -1.38
CA VAL A 22 -5.90 -5.45 -0.23
C VAL A 22 -7.39 -5.27 -0.50
N ARG A 23 -7.75 -4.78 -1.68
CA ARG A 23 -9.15 -4.63 -2.10
C ARG A 23 -9.90 -5.95 -2.03
N THR A 24 -9.37 -6.99 -2.66
CA THR A 24 -9.99 -8.33 -2.70
C THR A 24 -10.13 -8.91 -1.30
N LEU A 25 -9.11 -8.75 -0.44
CA LEU A 25 -9.16 -9.24 0.93
C LEU A 25 -10.31 -8.60 1.72
N LEU A 26 -10.42 -7.27 1.65
CA LEU A 26 -11.44 -6.52 2.38
C LEU A 26 -12.84 -6.78 1.80
N GLU A 27 -13.02 -6.77 0.48
CA GLU A 27 -14.30 -7.11 -0.17
C GLU A 27 -14.78 -8.50 0.24
N ALA A 28 -13.89 -9.50 0.23
CA ALA A 28 -14.23 -10.87 0.62
C ALA A 28 -14.57 -11.00 2.12
N CYS A 29 -14.15 -10.03 2.95
CA CYS A 29 -14.49 -9.97 4.38
C CYS A 29 -15.67 -9.01 4.67
N GLY A 30 -16.44 -8.64 3.64
CA GLY A 30 -17.70 -7.91 3.78
C GLY A 30 -17.59 -6.39 3.82
N TYR A 31 -16.43 -5.81 3.48
CA TYR A 31 -16.31 -4.36 3.32
C TYR A 31 -16.68 -3.95 1.88
N SER A 32 -17.31 -2.79 1.73
CA SER A 32 -17.52 -2.17 0.41
C SER A 32 -16.28 -1.33 0.08
N VAL A 33 -15.48 -1.75 -0.91
CA VAL A 33 -14.20 -1.10 -1.23
C VAL A 33 -14.25 -0.44 -2.60
N TYR A 34 -13.89 0.84 -2.66
CA TYR A 34 -13.91 1.63 -3.88
C TYR A 34 -12.50 2.13 -4.21
N PRO A 35 -12.05 2.06 -5.47
CA PRO A 35 -10.90 2.83 -5.90
C PRO A 35 -11.20 4.31 -5.64
N PHE A 36 -10.32 4.98 -4.90
CA PHE A 36 -10.47 6.39 -4.56
C PHE A 36 -9.45 7.25 -5.29
N GLY A 37 -8.20 6.81 -5.38
CA GLY A 37 -7.10 7.58 -5.94
C GLY A 37 -7.43 8.21 -7.30
N TYR A 38 -7.08 9.49 -7.47
CA TYR A 38 -7.53 10.31 -8.61
C TYR A 38 -7.08 9.74 -9.96
N GLU A 39 -5.96 8.99 -9.97
CA GLU A 39 -5.43 8.33 -11.16
C GLU A 39 -6.38 7.28 -11.74
N SER A 40 -7.30 6.76 -10.93
CA SER A 40 -8.27 5.74 -11.31
C SER A 40 -9.36 6.28 -12.24
N TYR A 41 -9.72 7.57 -12.10
CA TYR A 41 -10.83 8.19 -12.87
C TYR A 41 -10.39 9.37 -13.73
N PHE A 42 -9.31 10.04 -13.35
CA PHE A 42 -8.84 11.27 -13.99
C PHE A 42 -7.48 11.09 -14.65
N THR A 43 -7.34 10.02 -15.44
CA THR A 43 -6.11 9.70 -16.19
C THR A 43 -5.63 10.86 -17.05
N HIS A 44 -6.55 11.57 -17.72
CA HIS A 44 -6.22 12.78 -18.48
C HIS A 44 -5.63 13.90 -17.61
N ILE A 45 -6.19 14.15 -16.41
CA ILE A 45 -5.67 15.17 -15.48
C ILE A 45 -4.26 14.79 -15.01
N LYS A 46 -4.01 13.51 -14.73
CA LYS A 46 -2.68 13.00 -14.40
C LYS A 46 -1.67 13.28 -15.52
N ASP A 47 -2.04 13.05 -16.78
CA ASP A 47 -1.15 13.30 -17.91
C ASP A 47 -0.87 14.80 -18.10
N LEU A 48 -1.89 15.65 -17.92
CA LEU A 48 -1.71 17.11 -17.94
C LEU A 48 -0.77 17.60 -16.82
N ILE A 49 -0.89 17.02 -15.62
CA ILE A 49 0.00 17.29 -14.50
C ILE A 49 1.44 16.86 -14.82
N HIS A 50 1.61 15.64 -15.36
CA HIS A 50 2.93 15.07 -15.66
C HIS A 50 3.65 15.84 -16.77
N THR A 51 2.91 16.27 -17.79
CA THR A 51 3.41 17.11 -18.89
C THR A 51 3.59 18.59 -18.51
N GLY A 52 3.29 18.97 -17.26
CA GLY A 52 3.43 20.35 -16.77
C GLY A 52 2.41 21.33 -17.34
N LYS A 53 1.37 20.85 -18.03
CA LYS A 53 0.31 21.69 -18.63
C LYS A 53 -0.64 22.29 -17.61
N ILE A 54 -0.76 21.67 -16.43
CA ILE A 54 -1.54 22.20 -15.30
C ILE A 54 -0.74 22.14 -14.00
N LYS A 55 -1.01 23.09 -13.10
CA LYS A 55 -0.32 23.20 -11.81
C LYS A 55 -0.61 21.95 -10.97
N LYS A 56 0.42 21.46 -10.28
CA LYS A 56 0.30 20.37 -9.33
C LYS A 56 -0.57 20.79 -8.14
N THR A 57 -1.56 19.97 -7.81
CA THR A 57 -2.35 20.08 -6.58
C THR A 57 -1.97 18.92 -5.67
N PRO A 58 -1.09 19.13 -4.67
CA PRO A 58 -0.53 18.03 -3.86
C PRO A 58 -1.59 17.18 -3.17
N GLN A 59 -2.71 17.78 -2.73
CA GLN A 59 -3.83 17.06 -2.14
C GLN A 59 -4.42 16.02 -3.11
N LEU A 60 -4.67 16.42 -4.37
CA LEU A 60 -5.19 15.51 -5.40
C LEU A 60 -4.18 14.43 -5.76
N GLN A 61 -2.91 14.81 -5.94
CA GLN A 61 -1.82 13.88 -6.28
C GLN A 61 -1.54 12.81 -5.22
N ARG A 62 -1.91 13.09 -3.98
CA ARG A 62 -1.65 12.24 -2.82
C ARG A 62 -2.95 11.70 -2.23
N MET A 63 -4.02 11.72 -3.03
CA MET A 63 -5.31 11.13 -2.66
C MET A 63 -5.12 9.63 -2.40
N PRO A 64 -5.61 9.10 -1.25
CA PRO A 64 -5.46 7.69 -0.90
C PRO A 64 -5.99 6.76 -1.98
N ASP A 65 -5.42 5.56 -2.04
CA ASP A 65 -5.75 4.57 -3.06
C ASP A 65 -7.20 4.07 -3.00
N LEU A 66 -7.72 3.80 -1.80
CA LEU A 66 -9.02 3.16 -1.59
C LEU A 66 -9.88 3.95 -0.60
N LEU A 67 -11.20 3.84 -0.79
CA LEU A 67 -12.22 4.18 0.18
C LEU A 67 -12.88 2.88 0.64
N VAL A 68 -12.80 2.56 1.92
CA VAL A 68 -13.37 1.35 2.52
C VAL A 68 -14.57 1.77 3.35
N VAL A 69 -15.73 1.18 3.07
CA VAL A 69 -16.97 1.44 3.81
C VAL A 69 -17.31 0.21 4.64
N ASP A 70 -17.49 0.43 5.94
CA ASP A 70 -18.07 -0.54 6.86
C ASP A 70 -19.53 -0.17 7.09
N GLU A 71 -20.44 -0.81 6.35
CA GLU A 71 -21.87 -0.50 6.43
C GLU A 71 -22.49 -0.86 7.80
N GLU A 72 -21.94 -1.86 8.50
CA GLU A 72 -22.42 -2.28 9.82
C GLU A 72 -22.03 -1.26 10.89
N LEU A 73 -20.78 -0.77 10.84
CA LEU A 73 -20.27 0.23 11.77
C LEU A 73 -20.58 1.68 11.34
N LYS A 74 -21.13 1.87 10.14
CA LYS A 74 -21.39 3.17 9.50
C LYS A 74 -20.14 4.06 9.46
N ASP A 75 -19.00 3.43 9.16
CA ASP A 75 -17.71 4.11 9.10
C ASP A 75 -17.13 4.08 7.68
N ILE A 76 -16.25 5.04 7.41
CA ILE A 76 -15.56 5.18 6.14
C ILE A 76 -14.09 5.46 6.40
N ASP A 77 -13.25 4.54 5.96
CA ASP A 77 -11.80 4.65 6.03
C ASP A 77 -11.19 4.97 4.67
N MET A 78 -10.20 5.85 4.68
CA MET A 78 -9.31 6.05 3.54
C MET A 78 -8.08 5.17 3.73
N VAL A 79 -7.70 4.43 2.70
CA VAL A 79 -6.58 3.51 2.74
C VAL A 79 -5.58 3.83 1.65
N GLU A 80 -4.33 4.07 2.05
CA GLU A 80 -3.18 4.15 1.13
C GLU A 80 -2.45 2.81 1.14
N VAL A 81 -2.14 2.26 -0.03
CA VAL A 81 -1.50 0.94 -0.11
C VAL A 81 -0.04 1.10 -0.53
N ILE A 82 0.87 0.42 0.18
CA ILE A 82 2.27 0.29 -0.24
C ILE A 82 2.69 -1.18 -0.28
N THR A 83 3.44 -1.54 -1.32
CA THR A 83 4.11 -2.83 -1.41
C THR A 83 5.59 -2.65 -1.15
N ARG A 84 6.15 -3.51 -0.30
CA ARG A 84 7.54 -3.45 0.14
C ARG A 84 8.16 -4.84 0.20
N THR A 85 9.46 -4.94 -0.08
CA THR A 85 10.16 -6.23 -0.24
C THR A 85 10.93 -6.64 0.99
N GLN A 86 10.89 -5.83 2.05
CA GLN A 86 11.45 -6.13 3.36
C GLN A 86 10.86 -7.42 3.92
N LYS A 87 11.72 -8.15 4.66
CA LYS A 87 11.33 -9.38 5.33
C LYS A 87 10.65 -9.11 6.67
N ASN A 88 11.07 -8.05 7.35
CA ASN A 88 10.66 -7.75 8.71
C ASN A 88 9.74 -6.53 8.71
N ALA A 89 8.76 -6.56 9.61
CA ALA A 89 7.76 -5.51 9.77
C ALA A 89 8.23 -4.35 10.66
N ASP A 90 9.41 -4.44 11.26
CA ASP A 90 10.05 -3.42 12.10
C ASP A 90 10.93 -2.43 11.33
N ASP A 91 11.10 -2.66 10.01
CA ASP A 91 12.02 -1.92 9.14
C ASP A 91 11.39 -1.56 7.78
N VAL A 92 10.11 -1.22 7.76
CA VAL A 92 9.41 -0.84 6.53
C VAL A 92 9.69 0.62 6.21
N ASP A 93 9.90 0.96 4.94
CA ASP A 93 10.23 2.33 4.53
C ASP A 93 9.10 3.04 3.74
N ILE A 94 9.00 4.34 3.91
CA ILE A 94 8.18 5.23 3.08
C ILE A 94 8.97 6.50 2.78
N THR A 95 8.85 7.07 1.59
CA THR A 95 9.60 8.30 1.31
C THR A 95 9.12 9.44 2.20
N LYS A 96 10.05 10.25 2.71
CA LYS A 96 9.75 11.42 3.55
C LYS A 96 8.72 12.35 2.92
N GLU A 97 8.84 12.60 1.62
CA GLU A 97 7.90 13.42 0.87
C GLU A 97 6.48 12.82 0.88
N LYS A 98 6.35 11.50 0.62
CA LYS A 98 5.06 10.82 0.63
C LYS A 98 4.42 10.89 2.01
N LEU A 99 5.16 10.54 3.06
CA LEU A 99 4.66 10.59 4.43
C LEU A 99 4.21 12.01 4.82
N THR A 100 5.05 13.01 4.55
CA THR A 100 4.76 14.42 4.89
C THR A 100 3.47 14.89 4.22
N HIS A 101 3.27 14.55 2.94
CA HIS A 101 2.06 14.93 2.23
C HIS A 101 0.83 14.18 2.71
N LEU A 102 0.93 12.88 2.99
CA LEU A 102 -0.18 12.12 3.52
C LEU A 102 -0.61 12.65 4.89
N ILE A 103 0.33 12.92 5.82
CA ILE A 103 0.02 13.56 7.10
C ILE A 103 -0.65 14.93 6.89
N LYS A 104 -0.15 15.73 5.96
CA LYS A 104 -0.65 17.10 5.73
C LYS A 104 -2.06 17.14 5.15
N PHE A 105 -2.37 16.27 4.19
CA PHE A 105 -3.61 16.36 3.41
C PHE A 105 -4.63 15.29 3.79
N TRP A 106 -4.20 14.17 4.34
CA TRP A 106 -5.01 12.99 4.62
C TRP A 106 -4.60 12.30 5.95
N PRO A 107 -4.57 13.01 7.09
CA PRO A 107 -3.97 12.53 8.35
C PRO A 107 -4.61 11.27 8.92
N LYS A 108 -5.92 11.06 8.67
CA LYS A 108 -6.69 9.90 9.13
C LYS A 108 -6.59 8.67 8.21
N THR A 109 -5.69 8.71 7.22
CA THR A 109 -5.53 7.57 6.30
C THR A 109 -4.87 6.40 7.01
N ILE A 110 -5.41 5.20 6.77
CA ILE A 110 -4.77 3.94 7.13
C ILE A 110 -3.74 3.60 6.04
N LEU A 111 -2.50 3.37 6.43
CA LEU A 111 -1.46 2.84 5.54
C LEU A 111 -1.52 1.32 5.57
N ALA A 112 -2.06 0.70 4.52
CA ALA A 112 -1.99 -0.74 4.31
C ALA A 112 -0.64 -1.12 3.67
N VAL A 113 0.09 -2.02 4.32
CA VAL A 113 1.42 -2.46 3.88
C VAL A 113 1.37 -3.93 3.48
N VAL A 114 1.79 -4.20 2.24
CA VAL A 114 1.95 -5.55 1.71
C VAL A 114 3.44 -5.92 1.74
N LEU A 115 3.79 -6.93 2.54
CA LEU A 115 5.15 -7.47 2.71
C LEU A 115 5.24 -8.92 2.21
N PRO A 116 5.48 -9.16 0.90
CA PRO A 116 5.46 -10.49 0.32
C PRO A 116 6.53 -11.44 0.85
N ARG A 117 7.60 -10.92 1.47
CA ARG A 117 8.67 -11.73 2.07
C ARG A 117 8.50 -11.98 3.57
N SER A 118 7.53 -11.33 4.21
CA SER A 118 7.27 -11.50 5.64
C SER A 118 6.46 -12.77 5.92
N LYS A 119 6.52 -13.23 7.17
CA LYS A 119 5.70 -14.35 7.66
C LYS A 119 4.21 -14.02 7.52
N HIS A 120 3.82 -12.84 7.99
CA HIS A 120 2.49 -12.24 7.82
C HIS A 120 2.58 -11.19 6.71
N VAL A 121 1.64 -11.14 5.77
CA VAL A 121 1.83 -10.34 4.54
C VAL A 121 1.17 -8.96 4.63
N PHE A 122 0.04 -8.85 5.32
CA PHE A 122 -0.80 -7.67 5.27
C PHE A 122 -0.80 -6.95 6.61
N TYR A 123 -0.27 -5.75 6.66
CA TYR A 123 -0.28 -4.91 7.86
C TYR A 123 -1.08 -3.65 7.58
N ALA A 124 -1.52 -2.98 8.63
CA ALA A 124 -2.18 -1.68 8.52
C ALA A 124 -1.83 -0.82 9.73
N GLU A 125 -1.70 0.49 9.57
CA GLU A 125 -1.50 1.43 10.67
C GLU A 125 -2.00 2.82 10.28
N TYR A 126 -2.52 3.61 11.21
CA TYR A 126 -2.83 5.01 10.90
C TYR A 126 -1.55 5.77 10.62
N ILE A 127 -1.54 6.58 9.56
CA ILE A 127 -0.36 7.36 9.16
C ILE A 127 0.17 8.25 10.28
N GLU A 128 -0.74 8.86 11.06
CA GLU A 128 -0.37 9.70 12.21
C GLU A 128 0.20 8.94 13.41
N LYS A 129 0.02 7.61 13.45
CA LYS A 129 0.48 6.73 14.54
C LYS A 129 1.72 5.91 14.19
N LEU A 130 2.25 6.05 12.97
CA LEU A 130 3.44 5.33 12.54
C LEU A 130 4.62 5.56 13.49
N LYS A 131 5.12 4.46 14.07
CA LYS A 131 6.29 4.46 14.94
C LYS A 131 7.56 4.51 14.10
N ILE A 132 8.05 5.73 13.85
CA ILE A 132 9.28 5.96 13.07
C ILE A 132 10.50 5.43 13.85
N THR A 133 11.18 4.43 13.29
CA THR A 133 12.41 3.83 13.84
C THR A 133 13.67 4.53 13.34
N ASN A 134 13.64 5.07 12.11
CA ASN A 134 14.71 5.88 11.55
C ASN A 134 14.16 7.12 10.84
N LYS A 135 14.51 8.32 11.31
CA LYS A 135 13.96 9.59 10.78
C LYS A 135 14.56 10.03 9.44
N ASP A 136 15.77 9.59 9.12
CA ASP A 136 16.48 10.02 7.91
C ASP A 136 15.94 9.28 6.68
N TYR A 137 15.65 8.00 6.86
CA TYR A 137 15.11 7.11 5.82
C TYR A 137 13.59 6.89 5.96
N VAL A 138 13.01 7.33 7.08
CA VAL A 138 11.59 7.20 7.42
C VAL A 138 11.17 5.73 7.43
N ASN A 139 11.99 4.92 8.11
CA ASN A 139 11.66 3.55 8.44
C ASN A 139 10.73 3.53 9.64
N PHE A 140 9.83 2.55 9.71
CA PHE A 140 8.82 2.44 10.74
C PHE A 140 8.50 0.99 11.07
N ASP A 141 7.95 0.81 12.27
CA ASP A 141 7.61 -0.48 12.85
C ASP A 141 6.09 -0.68 12.89
N ILE A 142 5.63 -1.73 12.20
CA ILE A 142 4.24 -2.21 12.12
C ILE A 142 4.14 -3.67 12.55
N SER A 143 5.13 -4.21 13.25
CA SER A 143 5.16 -5.62 13.65
C SER A 143 3.95 -6.04 14.50
N GLU A 144 3.41 -5.11 15.28
CA GLU A 144 2.23 -5.29 16.15
C GLU A 144 0.92 -4.84 15.49
N SER A 145 0.94 -4.48 14.21
CA SER A 145 -0.20 -3.91 13.50
C SER A 145 -0.63 -4.75 12.28
N PRO A 146 -0.95 -6.05 12.46
CA PRO A 146 -1.51 -6.86 11.38
C PRO A 146 -2.85 -6.26 10.91
N ILE A 147 -3.20 -6.49 9.64
CA ILE A 147 -4.33 -5.78 9.01
C ILE A 147 -5.66 -6.00 9.73
N GLU A 148 -5.87 -7.16 10.35
CA GLU A 148 -7.06 -7.49 11.13
C GLU A 148 -7.25 -6.63 12.40
N CYS A 149 -6.22 -5.95 12.90
CA CYS A 149 -6.38 -4.98 13.99
C CYS A 149 -7.19 -3.73 13.56
N TYR A 150 -7.16 -3.42 12.26
CA TYR A 150 -7.85 -2.27 11.67
C TYR A 150 -9.10 -2.68 10.91
N PHE A 151 -9.14 -3.92 10.40
CA PHE A 151 -10.27 -4.50 9.71
C PHE A 151 -10.67 -5.83 10.38
N PRO A 152 -11.40 -5.81 11.52
CA PRO A 152 -11.63 -6.98 12.36
C PRO A 152 -12.26 -8.19 11.65
N ARG A 153 -13.13 -7.97 10.65
CA ARG A 153 -13.72 -9.05 9.85
C ARG A 153 -12.70 -9.87 9.03
N VAL A 154 -11.46 -9.40 8.90
CA VAL A 154 -10.36 -10.16 8.28
C VAL A 154 -9.86 -11.27 9.20
N ALA A 155 -10.00 -11.12 10.52
CA ALA A 155 -9.50 -12.08 11.50
C ALA A 155 -10.12 -13.47 11.27
N GLY A 156 -9.26 -14.48 11.12
CA GLY A 156 -9.69 -15.88 10.95
C GLY A 156 -10.26 -16.22 9.56
N SER A 157 -10.35 -15.27 8.63
CA SER A 157 -10.82 -15.51 7.27
C SER A 157 -9.90 -16.49 6.53
N SER A 158 -10.49 -17.47 5.82
CA SER A 158 -9.73 -18.37 4.93
C SER A 158 -9.06 -17.61 3.78
N VAL A 159 -9.71 -16.54 3.31
CA VAL A 159 -9.25 -15.69 2.21
C VAL A 159 -7.94 -15.00 2.56
N LEU A 160 -7.74 -14.60 3.82
CA LEU A 160 -6.46 -14.06 4.28
C LEU A 160 -5.32 -15.03 3.97
N LYS A 161 -5.45 -16.30 4.37
CA LYS A 161 -4.40 -17.31 4.13
C LYS A 161 -4.16 -17.54 2.64
N GLU A 162 -5.23 -17.59 1.84
CA GLU A 162 -5.14 -17.76 0.39
C GLU A 162 -4.39 -16.61 -0.28
N LEU A 163 -4.75 -15.36 0.03
CA LEU A 163 -4.12 -14.17 -0.55
C LEU A 163 -2.70 -13.97 -0.06
N GLN A 164 -2.37 -14.32 1.19
CA GLN A 164 -0.99 -14.34 1.67
C GLN A 164 -0.12 -15.30 0.83
N ASN A 165 -0.65 -16.50 0.56
CA ASN A 165 0.05 -17.50 -0.26
C ASN A 165 0.17 -17.05 -1.72
N LEU A 166 -0.87 -16.44 -2.28
CA LEU A 166 -0.85 -15.89 -3.64
C LEU A 166 0.18 -14.78 -3.78
N CYS A 167 0.19 -13.81 -2.85
CA CYS A 167 1.15 -12.70 -2.81
C CYS A 167 2.59 -13.22 -2.75
N LYS A 168 2.86 -14.20 -1.88
CA LYS A 168 4.15 -14.90 -1.79
C LYS A 168 4.52 -15.67 -3.06
N LYS A 169 3.58 -16.07 -3.91
CA LYS A 169 3.88 -16.74 -5.17
C LYS A 169 4.13 -15.76 -6.31
N ILE A 170 3.29 -14.73 -6.43
CA ILE A 170 3.35 -13.76 -7.53
C ILE A 170 4.51 -12.80 -7.31
N ILE A 171 4.49 -12.06 -6.22
CA ILE A 171 5.40 -10.92 -6.04
C ILE A 171 6.81 -11.41 -5.70
N PHE A 172 6.94 -12.44 -4.87
CA PHE A 172 8.25 -13.02 -4.57
C PHE A 172 8.96 -13.57 -5.81
N LYS A 173 8.24 -14.28 -6.69
CA LYS A 173 8.83 -14.78 -7.93
C LYS A 173 9.19 -13.64 -8.88
N LEU A 174 8.34 -12.63 -9.03
CA LEU A 174 8.62 -11.45 -9.86
C LEU A 174 9.82 -10.65 -9.37
N ILE A 175 10.08 -10.65 -8.06
CA ILE A 175 11.28 -10.02 -7.48
C ILE A 175 12.52 -10.90 -7.68
N LEU A 176 12.43 -12.20 -7.39
CA LEU A 176 13.57 -13.12 -7.47
C LEU A 176 14.02 -13.45 -8.90
N THR A 177 13.09 -13.68 -9.83
CA THR A 177 13.48 -14.04 -11.21
C THR A 177 14.28 -12.92 -11.88
N MET A 178 14.05 -11.66 -11.50
CA MET A 178 14.77 -10.53 -12.09
C MET A 178 16.14 -10.25 -11.45
N GLU A 179 16.42 -10.78 -10.25
CA GLU A 179 17.78 -10.77 -9.68
C GLU A 179 18.71 -11.80 -10.38
N VAL A 180 18.13 -12.83 -11.03
CA VAL A 180 18.89 -13.94 -11.65
C VAL A 180 19.22 -13.71 -13.13
N TYR A 181 18.48 -12.86 -13.86
CA TYR A 181 18.77 -12.54 -15.27
C TYR A 181 19.79 -11.38 -15.46
N CYS A 182 20.51 -10.99 -14.40
CA CYS A 182 21.63 -10.06 -14.48
C CYS A 182 22.98 -10.80 -14.36
N TYR A 183 23.24 -11.72 -15.29
CA TYR A 183 24.58 -12.27 -15.54
C TYR A 183 24.90 -12.19 -17.02
#